data_AF-A0AAQ4S0T8-F1
#
_entry.id   AF-A0AAQ4S0T8-F1
#
_cell.length_a   1.000
_cell.length_b   1.000
_cell.length_c   1.000
_cell.angle_alpha   90.00
_cell.angle_beta   90.00
_cell.angle_gamma   90.00
#
_symmetry.space_group_name_H-M   'P 1'
#
loop_
_entity.id
_entity.type
_entity.pdbx_description
1 polymer ?
#
loop_
_entity_poly.entity_id
_entity_poly.type
_entity_poly.pdbx_seq_one_letter_code
_entity_poly.pdbx_strand_id
1 'polypeptide(L)'
;MESIKDFLCLMIYCCDCHIEPPIERDPEARPLVFQKLTWRSTDVSKCTVRGKNSDECYNYVKVLVPRNDETLFACGTNAFNPTCRNYKMRSLERVGEDVVGQARCPFESGQSNVGLFAGGDFYSATMTDFLASDAVLYRSLGDGRPVLRTVKYDSKWLREPHFLHAIDYGNYVYFFLSEIAVEYTALGKVVFSRVARVCKNDNGGSPRVLERYWTSFLKARLNCSVSGDSFFYFDVLQSLTNVLQINQKPAVVGVFITQTNSIPGSAVCAFYMDDIEEVFSGKFKEQRTSDSSWTPVPDEQVPRPRPGSCAGDGPAVDFTSSVLFPDEMLMFIKSYPLMDEAVPSINHRPCFTRTSSR
;
A
#
# COMPACT_ATOMS: atom_id res chain seq x y z
N MET A 1 -1.72 21.60 -14.65
CA MET A 1 -1.91 20.32 -13.94
C MET A 1 -0.94 19.25 -14.44
N GLU A 2 -0.66 19.16 -15.75
CA GLU A 2 0.44 18.34 -16.31
C GLU A 2 1.83 18.77 -15.77
N SER A 3 2.13 20.07 -15.73
CA SER A 3 3.48 20.52 -15.32
C SER A 3 3.87 20.23 -13.85
N ILE A 4 2.92 19.88 -12.98
CA ILE A 4 3.20 19.51 -11.57
C ILE A 4 3.54 18.01 -11.48
N LYS A 5 2.86 17.18 -12.29
CA LYS A 5 3.19 15.76 -12.41
C LYS A 5 4.57 15.59 -13.03
N ASP A 6 4.91 16.41 -14.03
CA ASP A 6 6.23 16.38 -14.67
C ASP A 6 7.37 16.79 -13.71
N PHE A 7 7.13 17.77 -12.83
CA PHE A 7 8.12 18.22 -11.84
C PHE A 7 8.38 17.16 -10.75
N LEU A 8 7.34 16.45 -10.30
CA LEU A 8 7.49 15.34 -9.36
C LEU A 8 8.14 14.12 -10.03
N CYS A 9 7.79 13.85 -11.29
CA CYS A 9 8.40 12.79 -12.10
C CYS A 9 9.90 13.03 -12.24
N LEU A 10 10.34 14.26 -12.54
CA LEU A 10 11.76 14.61 -12.64
C LEU A 10 12.54 14.39 -11.32
N MET A 11 11.93 14.74 -10.17
CA MET A 11 12.55 14.56 -8.85
C MET A 11 12.64 13.09 -8.43
N ILE A 12 11.65 12.27 -8.78
CA ILE A 12 11.63 10.83 -8.47
C ILE A 12 12.58 10.07 -9.40
N TYR A 13 12.60 10.38 -10.70
CA TYR A 13 13.55 9.78 -11.65
C TYR A 13 15.02 10.06 -11.30
N CYS A 14 15.34 11.24 -10.77
CA CYS A 14 16.71 11.54 -10.30
C CYS A 14 17.14 10.74 -9.06
N CYS A 15 16.20 10.21 -8.26
CA CYS A 15 16.54 9.39 -7.10
C CYS A 15 16.80 7.91 -7.45
N ASP A 16 16.22 7.38 -8.53
CA ASP A 16 16.33 5.96 -8.91
C ASP A 16 17.12 5.69 -10.20
N CYS A 17 17.57 6.72 -10.93
CA CYS A 17 18.35 6.55 -12.17
C CYS A 17 19.54 7.51 -12.23
N HIS A 18 20.76 6.96 -12.24
CA HIS A 18 21.91 7.61 -12.88
C HIS A 18 21.74 7.58 -14.40
N ILE A 19 20.72 8.28 -14.90
CA ILE A 19 20.52 8.50 -16.33
C ILE A 19 20.43 10.02 -16.51
N GLU A 20 21.54 10.62 -16.95
CA GLU A 20 21.52 11.96 -17.51
C GLU A 20 20.68 11.91 -18.81
N PRO A 21 19.59 12.69 -18.94
CA PRO A 21 18.83 12.71 -20.18
C PRO A 21 19.67 13.36 -21.30
N PRO A 22 19.59 12.85 -22.55
CA PRO A 22 20.26 13.46 -23.68
C PRO A 22 19.66 14.85 -23.96
N ILE A 23 20.48 15.89 -23.86
CA ILE A 23 20.09 17.29 -24.06
C ILE A 23 20.04 17.58 -25.57
N GLU A 24 18.85 17.45 -26.19
CA GLU A 24 18.56 18.22 -27.41
C GLU A 24 18.15 19.63 -27.01
N ARG A 25 18.97 20.62 -27.39
CA ARG A 25 18.76 22.04 -27.03
C ARG A 25 17.68 22.63 -27.94
N ASP A 26 16.48 22.77 -27.41
CA ASP A 26 15.50 23.72 -27.94
C ASP A 26 15.95 25.15 -27.57
N PRO A 27 16.23 26.04 -28.56
CA PRO A 27 16.68 27.41 -28.30
C PRO A 27 15.61 28.33 -27.68
N GLU A 28 14.34 27.93 -27.58
CA GLU A 28 13.28 28.71 -26.91
C GLU A 28 12.90 28.20 -25.50
N ALA A 29 13.51 27.10 -25.04
CA ALA A 29 13.22 26.55 -23.72
C ALA A 29 13.82 27.41 -22.59
N ARG A 30 12.96 27.91 -21.69
CA ARG A 30 13.40 28.56 -20.43
C ARG A 30 14.34 27.59 -19.67
N PRO A 31 15.44 28.08 -19.07
CA PRO A 31 16.36 27.21 -18.35
C PRO A 31 15.62 26.49 -17.22
N LEU A 32 15.70 25.15 -17.19
CA LEU A 32 15.21 24.35 -16.07
C LEU A 32 16.02 24.75 -14.83
N VAL A 33 15.37 25.45 -13.89
CA VAL A 33 15.99 25.81 -12.62
C VAL A 33 15.98 24.58 -11.73
N PHE A 34 17.13 23.91 -11.61
CA PHE A 34 17.32 22.82 -10.67
C PHE A 34 17.36 23.35 -9.25
N GLN A 35 16.40 22.92 -8.42
CA GLN A 35 16.38 23.22 -6.99
C GLN A 35 16.81 22.00 -6.19
N LYS A 36 17.54 22.23 -5.09
CA LYS A 36 18.06 21.15 -4.23
C LYS A 36 17.60 21.35 -2.80
N LEU A 37 16.90 20.37 -2.26
CA LEU A 37 16.62 20.26 -0.83
C LEU A 37 17.77 19.52 -0.12
N THR A 38 18.29 20.08 0.98
CA THR A 38 19.29 19.40 1.81
C THR A 38 18.71 19.14 3.20
N TRP A 39 18.56 17.86 3.57
CA TRP A 39 18.09 17.44 4.88
C TRP A 39 18.96 16.32 5.44
N ARG A 40 19.88 16.69 6.34
CA ARG A 40 20.82 15.77 7.01
C ARG A 40 20.30 15.38 8.39
N SER A 41 20.68 14.19 8.85
CA SER A 41 20.45 13.76 10.23
C SER A 41 21.26 14.62 11.20
N THR A 42 20.65 15.01 12.32
CA THR A 42 21.32 15.80 13.37
C THR A 42 21.98 14.92 14.43
N ASP A 43 21.48 13.71 14.65
CA ASP A 43 21.91 12.80 15.72
C ASP A 43 22.18 11.39 15.16
N VAL A 44 23.43 11.16 14.77
CA VAL A 44 23.90 9.90 14.16
C VAL A 44 24.43 8.92 15.23
N SER A 45 24.86 9.43 16.40
CA SER A 45 25.50 8.63 17.44
C SER A 45 24.53 7.63 18.08
N LYS A 46 23.26 7.99 18.24
CA LYS A 46 22.23 7.06 18.75
C LYS A 46 22.02 5.84 17.83
N CYS A 47 22.20 6.00 16.52
CA CYS A 47 22.07 4.92 15.55
C CYS A 47 23.21 3.90 15.69
N THR A 48 24.46 4.37 15.76
CA THR A 48 25.63 3.49 15.88
C THR A 48 25.67 2.76 17.23
N VAL A 49 25.26 3.42 18.32
CA VAL A 49 25.17 2.79 19.66
C VAL A 49 24.14 1.66 19.69
N ARG A 50 23.12 1.67 18.82
CA ARG A 50 22.14 0.58 18.67
C ARG A 50 22.61 -0.56 17.77
N GLY A 51 23.89 -0.58 17.40
CA GLY A 51 24.53 -1.67 16.67
C GLY A 51 24.39 -1.62 15.15
N LYS A 52 24.00 -0.46 14.59
CA LYS A 52 23.96 -0.24 13.13
C LYS A 52 25.29 0.29 12.61
N ASN A 53 25.62 -0.05 11.37
CA ASN A 53 26.85 0.40 10.74
C ASN A 53 26.77 1.91 10.45
N SER A 54 27.91 2.60 10.51
CA SER A 54 27.97 4.05 10.35
C SER A 54 27.52 4.53 8.96
N ASP A 55 27.66 3.69 7.94
CA ASP A 55 27.22 3.90 6.56
C ASP A 55 25.70 3.74 6.36
N GLU A 56 24.99 3.17 7.34
CA GLU A 56 23.53 3.07 7.32
C GLU A 56 22.86 4.24 8.06
N CYS A 57 23.60 4.97 8.90
CA CYS A 57 23.08 6.01 9.79
C CYS A 57 22.90 7.38 9.09
N TYR A 58 22.32 7.39 7.90
CA TYR A 58 21.97 8.61 7.17
C TYR A 58 20.46 8.86 7.15
N ASN A 59 20.09 10.03 6.63
CA ASN A 59 18.70 10.34 6.32
C ASN A 59 18.41 9.96 4.87
N TYR A 60 17.78 8.81 4.68
CA TYR A 60 17.28 8.38 3.38
C TYR A 60 15.84 8.87 3.24
N VAL A 61 15.57 9.74 2.26
CA VAL A 61 14.20 10.18 1.97
C VAL A 61 13.45 9.00 1.34
N LYS A 62 12.35 8.60 1.98
CA LYS A 62 11.55 7.40 1.60
C LYS A 62 10.11 7.74 1.24
N VAL A 63 9.64 8.92 1.62
CA VAL A 63 8.33 9.46 1.21
C VAL A 63 8.56 10.87 0.68
N LEU A 64 8.02 11.18 -0.49
CA LEU A 64 7.96 12.53 -1.04
C LEU A 64 6.68 12.64 -1.85
N VAL A 65 5.65 13.28 -1.29
CA VAL A 65 4.32 13.38 -1.91
C VAL A 65 3.75 14.79 -1.77
N PRO A 66 2.92 15.24 -2.72
CA PRO A 66 2.16 16.47 -2.52
C PRO A 66 1.17 16.29 -1.36
N ARG A 67 1.18 17.24 -0.42
CA ARG A 67 0.15 17.36 0.62
C ARG A 67 -1.05 18.16 0.11
N ASN A 68 -0.74 19.22 -0.63
CA ASN A 68 -1.68 20.11 -1.33
C ASN A 68 -0.92 20.82 -2.46
N ASP A 69 -1.57 21.76 -3.14
CA ASP A 69 -1.02 22.47 -4.31
C ASP A 69 0.23 23.31 -4.00
N GLU A 70 0.49 23.63 -2.73
CA GLU A 70 1.58 24.50 -2.31
C GLU A 70 2.65 23.79 -1.48
N THR A 71 2.33 22.61 -0.94
CA THR A 71 3.13 21.94 0.10
C THR A 71 3.46 20.51 -0.29
N LEU A 72 4.74 20.17 -0.20
CA LEU A 72 5.27 18.82 -0.25
C LEU A 72 5.40 18.27 1.17
N PHE A 73 5.06 17.00 1.34
CA PHE A 73 5.32 16.24 2.55
C PHE A 73 6.41 15.22 2.28
N ALA A 74 7.51 15.31 3.03
CA ALA A 74 8.64 14.42 2.89
C ALA A 74 8.95 13.72 4.20
N CYS A 75 9.25 12.44 4.15
CA CYS A 75 9.73 11.68 5.30
C CYS A 75 11.02 10.97 4.97
N GLY A 76 11.91 10.88 5.96
CA GLY A 76 13.16 10.15 5.84
C GLY A 76 13.48 9.34 7.08
N THR A 77 14.32 8.32 6.90
CA THR A 77 14.75 7.39 7.95
C THR A 77 15.46 8.11 9.10
N ASN A 78 16.10 9.24 8.79
CA ASN A 78 16.79 10.13 9.72
C ASN A 78 17.65 9.38 10.75
N ALA A 79 18.56 8.54 10.25
CA ALA A 79 19.42 7.66 11.06
C ALA A 79 18.63 6.76 12.04
N PHE A 80 17.68 5.98 11.50
CA PHE A 80 16.80 5.08 12.27
C PHE A 80 15.95 5.80 13.33
N ASN A 81 15.62 7.07 13.08
CA ASN A 81 14.66 7.84 13.86
C ASN A 81 13.68 8.56 12.91
N PRO A 82 12.76 7.82 12.27
CA PRO A 82 11.95 8.32 11.16
C PRO A 82 11.28 9.64 11.50
N THR A 83 11.45 10.61 10.61
CA THR A 83 10.95 11.98 10.79
C THR A 83 10.32 12.44 9.48
N CYS A 84 9.31 13.30 9.57
CA CYS A 84 8.62 13.90 8.43
C CYS A 84 8.64 15.43 8.52
N ARG A 85 8.60 16.12 7.38
CA ARG A 85 8.60 17.58 7.27
C ARG A 85 7.72 18.04 6.13
N ASN A 86 7.16 19.24 6.28
CA ASN A 86 6.50 19.94 5.18
C ASN A 86 7.48 20.91 4.52
N TYR A 87 7.39 21.05 3.21
CA TYR A 87 8.19 21.97 2.42
C TYR A 87 7.30 22.72 1.42
N LYS A 88 7.60 23.99 1.14
CA LYS A 88 6.95 24.69 0.03
C LYS A 88 7.35 24.03 -1.29
N MET A 89 6.39 23.72 -2.14
CA MET A 89 6.63 23.01 -3.41
C MET A 89 7.55 23.78 -4.36
N ARG A 90 7.46 25.13 -4.35
CA ARG A 90 8.20 25.99 -5.28
C ARG A 90 9.59 26.42 -4.82
N SER A 91 9.83 26.52 -3.52
CA SER A 91 11.11 27.00 -2.95
C SER A 91 11.85 25.95 -2.15
N LEU A 92 11.21 24.82 -1.87
CA LEU A 92 11.71 23.75 -0.99
C LEU A 92 12.09 24.23 0.43
N GLU A 93 11.55 25.38 0.86
CA GLU A 93 11.70 25.89 2.22
C GLU A 93 10.85 25.07 3.19
N ARG A 94 11.41 24.72 4.33
CA ARG A 94 10.69 23.99 5.39
C ARG A 94 9.54 24.85 5.92
N VAL A 95 8.38 24.22 6.12
CA VAL A 95 7.18 24.84 6.70
C VAL A 95 6.80 24.10 7.98
N GLY A 96 6.55 24.86 9.05
CA GLY A 96 6.10 24.32 10.33
C GLY A 96 7.14 23.45 11.05
N GLU A 97 6.65 22.64 11.98
CA GLU A 97 7.46 21.76 12.80
C GLU A 97 7.66 20.37 12.17
N ASP A 98 8.66 19.66 12.68
CA ASP A 98 8.93 18.28 12.32
C ASP A 98 7.79 17.39 12.87
N VAL A 99 7.35 16.44 12.05
CA VAL A 99 6.30 15.47 12.36
C VAL A 99 6.95 14.12 12.64
N VAL A 100 6.45 13.40 13.65
CA VAL A 100 6.94 12.04 13.98
C VAL A 100 6.77 11.11 12.77
N GLY A 101 7.83 10.45 12.33
CA GLY A 101 7.81 9.58 11.14
C GLY A 101 7.44 8.13 11.42
N GLN A 102 7.32 7.71 12.69
CA GLN A 102 6.89 6.37 13.05
C GLN A 102 5.55 6.03 12.39
N ALA A 103 5.44 4.82 11.81
CA ALA A 103 4.30 4.35 11.00
C ALA A 103 4.05 5.13 9.69
N ARG A 104 4.86 6.14 9.36
CA ARG A 104 4.79 6.95 8.12
C ARG A 104 5.99 6.74 7.22
N CYS A 105 7.14 6.43 7.80
CA CYS A 105 8.41 6.21 7.15
C CYS A 105 9.16 5.08 7.84
N PRO A 106 9.87 4.22 7.09
CA PRO A 106 10.63 3.12 7.68
C PRO A 106 11.84 3.62 8.49
N PHE A 107 12.33 2.76 9.38
CA PHE A 107 13.56 2.99 10.13
C PHE A 107 14.80 2.74 9.26
N GLU A 108 14.73 1.74 8.38
CA GLU A 108 15.84 1.34 7.51
C GLU A 108 15.55 1.67 6.04
N SER A 109 16.60 1.98 5.28
CA SER A 109 16.46 2.35 3.86
C SER A 109 15.97 1.20 2.98
N GLY A 110 16.32 -0.05 3.30
CA GLY A 110 15.92 -1.25 2.57
C GLY A 110 14.49 -1.72 2.86
N GLN A 111 13.83 -1.18 3.89
CA GLN A 111 12.44 -1.52 4.19
C GLN A 111 11.50 -0.89 3.14
N SER A 112 10.52 -1.69 2.71
CA SER A 112 9.45 -1.22 1.84
C SER A 112 8.55 -0.23 2.54
N ASN A 113 8.08 0.78 1.82
CA ASN A 113 7.10 1.72 2.35
C ASN A 113 6.25 2.32 1.24
N VAL A 114 5.06 2.76 1.62
CA VAL A 114 4.13 3.51 0.78
C VAL A 114 3.58 4.68 1.58
N GLY A 115 3.33 5.81 0.92
CA GLY A 115 2.67 6.96 1.52
C GLY A 115 1.93 7.80 0.48
N LEU A 116 0.71 8.24 0.77
CA LEU A 116 -0.06 9.17 -0.07
C LEU A 116 -1.05 9.99 0.75
N PHE A 117 -1.44 11.15 0.23
CA PHE A 117 -2.58 11.91 0.75
C PHE A 117 -3.84 11.59 -0.05
N ALA A 118 -4.94 11.34 0.65
CA ALA A 118 -6.26 11.11 0.07
C ALA A 118 -7.34 11.61 1.03
N GLY A 119 -8.36 12.33 0.52
CA GLY A 119 -9.47 12.80 1.35
C GLY A 119 -9.07 13.66 2.56
N GLY A 120 -7.93 14.36 2.50
CA GLY A 120 -7.41 15.18 3.60
C GLY A 120 -6.54 14.43 4.62
N ASP A 121 -6.43 13.10 4.51
CA ASP A 121 -5.68 12.26 5.43
C ASP A 121 -4.38 11.74 4.78
N PHE A 122 -3.36 11.45 5.58
CA PHE A 122 -2.16 10.76 5.15
C PHE A 122 -2.27 9.26 5.42
N TYR A 123 -2.23 8.47 4.36
CA TYR A 123 -2.22 7.01 4.37
C TYR A 123 -0.79 6.52 4.18
N SER A 124 -0.37 5.54 4.97
CA SER A 124 0.96 4.95 4.87
C SER A 124 0.96 3.45 5.14
N ALA A 125 1.95 2.77 4.59
CA ALA A 125 2.22 1.38 4.90
C ALA A 125 3.73 1.19 5.09
N THR A 126 4.15 0.76 6.28
CA THR A 126 5.56 0.59 6.67
C THR A 126 5.66 -0.14 8.02
N MET A 127 6.81 -0.11 8.68
CA MET A 127 7.05 -0.64 10.02
C MET A 127 6.83 0.43 11.10
N THR A 128 6.35 0.04 12.27
CA THR A 128 6.21 0.97 13.41
C THR A 128 7.36 0.89 14.41
N ASP A 129 8.18 -0.15 14.38
CA ASP A 129 9.23 -0.38 15.36
C ASP A 129 10.61 -0.59 14.71
N PHE A 130 11.65 -0.33 15.50
CA PHE A 130 13.04 -0.45 15.06
C PHE A 130 13.41 -1.88 14.63
N LEU A 131 12.77 -2.90 15.23
CA LEU A 131 13.01 -4.31 14.92
C LEU A 131 12.25 -4.80 13.68
N ALA A 132 11.45 -3.95 13.03
CA ALA A 132 10.64 -4.33 11.86
C ALA A 132 9.63 -5.45 12.12
N SER A 133 9.13 -5.57 13.36
CA SER A 133 8.20 -6.63 13.76
C SER A 133 6.73 -6.24 13.61
N ASP A 134 6.43 -4.94 13.63
CA ASP A 134 5.07 -4.40 13.54
C ASP A 134 4.84 -3.69 12.20
N ALA A 135 4.58 -4.47 11.15
CA ALA A 135 4.17 -3.96 9.85
C ALA A 135 2.71 -3.47 9.90
N VAL A 136 2.42 -2.31 9.31
CA VAL A 136 1.14 -1.63 9.47
C VAL A 136 0.66 -0.98 8.17
N LEU A 137 -0.67 -1.00 7.94
CA LEU A 137 -1.34 0.03 7.13
C LEU A 137 -1.97 1.04 8.09
N TYR A 138 -1.65 2.31 7.90
CA TYR A 138 -1.85 3.37 8.88
C TYR A 138 -2.48 4.60 8.22
N ARG A 139 -3.33 5.33 8.96
CA ARG A 139 -3.83 6.64 8.55
C ARG A 139 -3.71 7.64 9.69
N SER A 140 -3.28 8.84 9.34
CA SER A 140 -3.09 9.93 10.29
C SER A 140 -3.09 11.30 9.61
N LEU A 141 -2.80 12.36 10.37
CA LEU A 141 -2.71 13.75 9.90
C LEU A 141 -4.02 14.31 9.32
N GLY A 142 -5.13 13.61 9.56
CA GLY A 142 -6.49 14.08 9.33
C GLY A 142 -6.96 15.01 10.43
N ASP A 143 -7.44 16.18 10.07
CA ASP A 143 -7.92 17.16 11.05
C ASP A 143 -9.20 16.67 11.74
N GLY A 144 -9.19 16.62 13.08
CA GLY A 144 -10.28 16.06 13.88
C GLY A 144 -10.57 14.56 13.67
N ARG A 145 -9.80 13.86 12.81
CA ARG A 145 -10.04 12.45 12.48
C ARG A 145 -9.20 11.50 13.33
N PRO A 146 -9.73 10.33 13.71
CA PRO A 146 -8.97 9.36 14.47
C PRO A 146 -7.85 8.75 13.61
N VAL A 147 -6.71 8.54 14.26
CA VAL A 147 -5.65 7.66 13.76
C VAL A 147 -6.17 6.23 13.70
N LEU A 148 -5.99 5.57 12.56
CA LEU A 148 -6.39 4.18 12.36
C LEU A 148 -5.19 3.33 11.91
N ARG A 149 -5.22 2.06 12.30
CA ARG A 149 -4.19 1.08 11.95
C ARG A 149 -4.76 -0.31 11.73
N THR A 150 -3.99 -1.18 11.08
CA THR A 150 -4.25 -2.62 11.10
C THR A 150 -4.02 -3.22 12.48
N VAL A 151 -4.71 -4.34 12.77
CA VAL A 151 -4.57 -5.06 14.05
C VAL A 151 -3.14 -5.57 14.20
N LYS A 152 -2.54 -5.26 15.34
CA LYS A 152 -1.14 -5.57 15.63
C LYS A 152 -0.97 -7.07 15.90
N TYR A 153 0.07 -7.67 15.33
CA TYR A 153 0.41 -9.09 15.50
C TYR A 153 -0.67 -10.09 15.06
N ASP A 154 -1.61 -9.67 14.21
CA ASP A 154 -2.60 -10.56 13.61
C ASP A 154 -2.18 -10.92 12.18
N SER A 155 -1.72 -12.15 11.99
CA SER A 155 -1.24 -12.62 10.70
C SER A 155 -2.35 -12.79 9.65
N LYS A 156 -3.63 -12.84 10.06
CA LYS A 156 -4.74 -12.80 9.10
C LYS A 156 -4.83 -11.44 8.43
N TRP A 157 -4.49 -10.37 9.17
CA TRP A 157 -4.46 -9.01 8.64
C TRP A 157 -3.24 -8.76 7.77
N LEU A 158 -2.03 -8.99 8.31
CA LEU A 158 -0.77 -8.83 7.59
C LEU A 158 0.25 -9.86 8.07
N ARG A 159 0.91 -10.55 7.15
CA ARG A 159 1.96 -11.51 7.49
C ARG A 159 3.25 -11.29 6.70
N GLU A 160 4.23 -10.67 7.36
CA GLU A 160 5.52 -10.31 6.73
C GLU A 160 5.32 -9.60 5.37
N PRO A 161 4.57 -8.49 5.31
CA PRO A 161 4.24 -7.84 4.06
C PRO A 161 5.44 -7.05 3.49
N HIS A 162 5.47 -6.95 2.16
CA HIS A 162 6.30 -6.02 1.39
C HIS A 162 5.38 -5.05 0.66
N PHE A 163 5.41 -3.77 1.02
CA PHE A 163 4.50 -2.75 0.52
C PHE A 163 5.00 -2.15 -0.79
N LEU A 164 4.16 -2.13 -1.82
CA LEU A 164 4.58 -1.81 -3.18
C LEU A 164 3.97 -0.50 -3.69
N HIS A 165 2.65 -0.32 -3.53
CA HIS A 165 1.96 0.84 -4.05
C HIS A 165 0.69 1.17 -3.28
N ALA A 166 0.16 2.38 -3.42
CA ALA A 166 -1.20 2.70 -2.99
C ALA A 166 -1.85 3.75 -3.90
N ILE A 167 -3.18 3.71 -3.96
CA ILE A 167 -3.99 4.46 -4.92
C ILE A 167 -5.22 5.03 -4.22
N ASP A 168 -5.51 6.31 -4.44
CA ASP A 168 -6.81 6.93 -4.14
C ASP A 168 -7.77 6.71 -5.31
N TYR A 169 -8.87 5.97 -5.08
CA TYR A 169 -9.87 5.71 -6.11
C TYR A 169 -11.26 5.49 -5.51
N GLY A 170 -12.27 6.18 -6.05
CA GLY A 170 -13.66 6.07 -5.57
C GLY A 170 -13.80 6.49 -4.10
N ASN A 171 -14.44 5.64 -3.28
CA ASN A 171 -14.59 5.85 -1.83
C ASN A 171 -13.46 5.22 -1.00
N TYR A 172 -12.44 4.65 -1.65
CA TYR A 172 -11.44 3.80 -1.02
C TYR A 172 -10.01 4.31 -1.25
N VAL A 173 -9.10 3.83 -0.39
CA VAL A 173 -7.67 3.77 -0.68
C VAL A 173 -7.29 2.30 -0.84
N TYR A 174 -6.65 1.98 -1.95
CA TYR A 174 -6.15 0.64 -2.24
C TYR A 174 -4.67 0.56 -1.94
N PHE A 175 -4.23 -0.52 -1.33
CA PHE A 175 -2.84 -0.82 -1.04
C PHE A 175 -2.46 -2.11 -1.75
N PHE A 176 -1.34 -2.07 -2.46
CA PHE A 176 -0.78 -3.20 -3.17
C PHE A 176 0.47 -3.65 -2.44
N LEU A 177 0.50 -4.93 -2.08
CA LEU A 177 1.58 -5.52 -1.31
C LEU A 177 1.77 -6.98 -1.70
N SER A 178 2.90 -7.57 -1.34
CA SER A 178 3.05 -9.02 -1.28
C SER A 178 3.21 -9.45 0.18
N GLU A 179 2.77 -10.64 0.53
CA GLU A 179 2.88 -11.16 1.91
C GLU A 179 2.91 -12.70 1.91
N ILE A 180 3.22 -13.30 3.04
CA ILE A 180 3.10 -14.76 3.19
C ILE A 180 1.61 -15.16 3.20
N ALA A 181 1.23 -16.04 2.29
CA ALA A 181 -0.12 -16.55 2.15
C ALA A 181 -0.50 -17.45 3.33
N VAL A 182 -1.36 -16.94 4.23
CA VAL A 182 -1.91 -17.71 5.36
C VAL A 182 -2.75 -18.90 4.90
N GLU A 183 -3.35 -18.80 3.72
CA GLU A 183 -4.18 -19.83 3.11
C GLU A 183 -3.41 -20.98 2.46
N TYR A 184 -2.08 -20.90 2.42
CA TYR A 184 -1.21 -21.90 1.76
C TYR A 184 -0.13 -22.48 2.69
N THR A 185 -0.21 -22.19 3.99
CA THR A 185 0.81 -22.54 5.00
C THR A 185 1.06 -24.04 5.15
N ALA A 186 0.05 -24.88 4.94
CA ALA A 186 0.17 -26.34 5.02
C ALA A 186 1.17 -26.92 4.00
N LEU A 187 1.43 -26.20 2.90
CA LEU A 187 2.35 -26.61 1.83
C LEU A 187 3.70 -25.90 1.90
N GLY A 188 3.91 -25.03 2.89
CA GLY A 188 5.14 -24.24 3.09
C GLY A 188 4.92 -22.73 3.04
N LYS A 189 6.03 -21.98 3.00
CA LYS A 189 6.01 -20.51 2.87
C LYS A 189 5.86 -20.12 1.41
N VAL A 190 4.67 -19.68 1.02
CA VAL A 190 4.35 -19.14 -0.31
C VAL A 190 4.03 -17.66 -0.17
N VAL A 191 4.57 -16.81 -1.05
CA VAL A 191 4.25 -15.38 -1.10
C VAL A 191 3.15 -15.14 -2.11
N PHE A 192 2.11 -14.38 -1.76
CA PHE A 192 1.09 -13.92 -2.70
C PHE A 192 1.04 -12.40 -2.76
N SER A 193 0.77 -11.89 -3.96
CA SER A 193 0.42 -10.49 -4.19
C SER A 193 -1.02 -10.23 -3.83
N ARG A 194 -1.25 -9.10 -3.16
CA ARG A 194 -2.54 -8.66 -2.66
C ARG A 194 -2.86 -7.26 -3.13
N VAL A 195 -4.16 -7.03 -3.33
CA VAL A 195 -4.76 -5.71 -3.20
C VAL A 195 -5.57 -5.70 -1.90
N ALA A 196 -5.36 -4.69 -1.07
CA ALA A 196 -6.16 -4.40 0.11
C ALA A 196 -6.88 -3.07 -0.08
N ARG A 197 -8.04 -2.89 0.54
CA ARG A 197 -8.77 -1.62 0.53
C ARG A 197 -9.21 -1.19 1.93
N VAL A 198 -9.35 0.11 2.11
CA VAL A 198 -9.96 0.76 3.28
C VAL A 198 -10.85 1.92 2.83
N CYS A 199 -11.94 2.17 3.54
CA CYS A 199 -12.81 3.32 3.28
C CYS A 199 -12.12 4.62 3.65
N LYS A 200 -12.24 5.64 2.80
CA LYS A 200 -11.71 6.98 3.10
C LYS A 200 -12.39 7.60 4.31
N ASN A 201 -13.68 7.35 4.49
CA ASN A 201 -14.46 7.89 5.59
C ASN A 201 -14.47 7.01 6.87
N ASP A 202 -13.67 5.94 6.95
CA ASP A 202 -13.58 5.10 8.15
C ASP A 202 -13.19 5.93 9.38
N ASN A 203 -13.84 5.73 10.52
CA ASN A 203 -13.57 6.44 11.78
C ASN A 203 -13.20 5.47 12.92
N GLY A 204 -12.91 4.21 12.61
CA GLY A 204 -12.72 3.17 13.61
C GLY A 204 -14.04 2.55 14.06
N GLY A 205 -13.92 1.50 14.86
CA GLY A 205 -15.07 0.74 15.35
C GLY A 205 -15.68 1.32 16.63
N SER A 206 -16.55 0.54 17.25
CA SER A 206 -17.16 0.88 18.53
C SER A 206 -16.10 0.86 19.65
N PRO A 207 -16.37 1.46 20.83
CA PRO A 207 -15.49 1.34 22.00
C PRO A 207 -15.23 -0.11 22.45
N ARG A 208 -16.06 -1.06 22.00
CA ARG A 208 -15.94 -2.49 22.33
C ARG A 208 -15.11 -3.26 21.31
N VAL A 209 -15.17 -2.88 20.04
CA VAL A 209 -14.55 -3.63 18.95
C VAL A 209 -13.95 -2.66 17.93
N LEU A 210 -12.64 -2.82 17.64
CA LEU A 210 -11.92 -2.06 16.61
C LEU A 210 -11.87 -0.53 16.80
N GLU A 211 -12.01 0.03 18.00
CA GLU A 211 -12.06 1.50 18.27
C GLU A 211 -11.00 2.35 17.51
N ARG A 212 -9.75 1.90 17.44
CA ARG A 212 -8.63 2.59 16.74
C ARG A 212 -8.07 1.78 15.56
N TYR A 213 -8.86 0.85 15.07
CA TYR A 213 -8.49 -0.06 13.99
C TYR A 213 -9.43 0.12 12.80
N TRP A 214 -8.98 -0.29 11.62
CA TRP A 214 -9.82 -0.24 10.42
C TRP A 214 -11.10 -1.09 10.61
N THR A 215 -12.23 -0.57 10.18
CA THR A 215 -13.52 -1.29 10.11
C THR A 215 -13.88 -1.71 8.69
N SER A 216 -13.00 -1.37 7.74
CA SER A 216 -13.18 -1.57 6.31
C SER A 216 -12.01 -2.29 5.63
N PHE A 217 -11.00 -2.73 6.40
CA PHE A 217 -9.84 -3.42 5.86
C PHE A 217 -10.23 -4.80 5.33
N LEU A 218 -10.11 -4.97 4.02
CA LEU A 218 -10.22 -6.26 3.33
C LEU A 218 -9.06 -6.40 2.35
N LYS A 219 -8.63 -7.64 2.07
CA LYS A 219 -7.62 -7.96 1.06
C LYS A 219 -8.00 -9.15 0.20
N ALA A 220 -7.55 -9.15 -1.04
CA ALA A 220 -7.75 -10.21 -2.01
C ALA A 220 -6.45 -10.54 -2.75
N ARG A 221 -6.32 -11.78 -3.23
CA ARG A 221 -5.18 -12.20 -4.07
C ARG A 221 -5.29 -11.54 -5.45
N LEU A 222 -4.17 -11.12 -6.04
CA LEU A 222 -4.09 -10.77 -7.46
C LEU A 222 -3.70 -11.99 -8.27
N ASN A 223 -4.46 -12.33 -9.32
CA ASN A 223 -4.17 -13.48 -10.18
C ASN A 223 -3.48 -13.06 -11.48
N CYS A 224 -2.15 -13.17 -11.50
CA CYS A 224 -1.35 -13.09 -12.70
C CYS A 224 -0.82 -14.48 -13.07
N SER A 225 -1.46 -15.14 -14.04
CA SER A 225 -1.11 -16.52 -14.42
C SER A 225 -1.29 -16.79 -15.89
N VAL A 226 -0.50 -17.72 -16.43
CA VAL A 226 -0.68 -18.27 -17.77
C VAL A 226 -1.54 -19.53 -17.66
N SER A 227 -2.63 -19.58 -18.43
CA SER A 227 -3.49 -20.76 -18.52
C SER A 227 -2.83 -21.87 -19.36
N GLY A 228 -3.07 -23.12 -18.98
CA GLY A 228 -2.63 -24.34 -19.65
C GLY A 228 -3.32 -25.56 -19.00
N ASP A 229 -2.76 -26.76 -19.16
CA ASP A 229 -3.26 -27.97 -18.43
C ASP A 229 -3.24 -27.77 -16.92
N SER A 230 -2.30 -26.95 -16.44
CA SER A 230 -2.28 -26.38 -15.09
C SER A 230 -1.90 -24.90 -15.20
N PHE A 231 -2.35 -24.09 -14.22
CA PHE A 231 -2.01 -22.67 -14.18
C PHE A 231 -0.57 -22.46 -13.70
N PHE A 232 0.18 -21.63 -14.42
CA PHE A 232 1.49 -21.15 -13.98
C PHE A 232 1.36 -19.72 -13.45
N TYR A 233 1.64 -19.51 -12.16
CA TYR A 233 1.43 -18.24 -11.47
C TYR A 233 2.72 -17.41 -11.35
N PHE A 234 2.59 -16.10 -11.58
CA PHE A 234 3.59 -15.08 -11.22
C PHE A 234 3.07 -14.38 -9.96
N ASP A 235 3.40 -14.93 -8.80
CA ASP A 235 2.75 -14.56 -7.54
C ASP A 235 3.31 -13.30 -6.87
N VAL A 236 4.49 -12.81 -7.25
CA VAL A 236 5.21 -11.76 -6.51
C VAL A 236 5.27 -10.46 -7.31
N LEU A 237 4.43 -9.49 -6.96
CA LEU A 237 4.38 -8.14 -7.52
C LEU A 237 5.67 -7.38 -7.17
N GLN A 238 6.22 -6.67 -8.15
CA GLN A 238 7.45 -5.87 -8.04
C GLN A 238 7.18 -4.38 -8.20
N SER A 239 6.23 -4.01 -9.04
CA SER A 239 5.84 -2.61 -9.25
C SER A 239 4.43 -2.53 -9.82
N LEU A 240 3.77 -1.38 -9.62
CA LEU A 240 2.43 -1.11 -10.11
C LEU A 240 2.32 0.34 -10.62
N THR A 241 1.51 0.56 -11.64
CA THR A 241 1.15 1.90 -12.09
C THR A 241 0.10 2.54 -11.17
N ASN A 242 -0.05 3.87 -11.29
CA ASN A 242 -1.33 4.51 -10.91
C ASN A 242 -2.46 4.06 -11.85
N VAL A 243 -3.70 4.44 -11.53
CA VAL A 243 -4.86 4.16 -12.38
C VAL A 243 -4.68 4.83 -13.74
N LEU A 244 -4.85 4.04 -14.79
CA LEU A 244 -4.82 4.45 -16.19
C LEU A 244 -6.05 3.90 -16.92
N GLN A 245 -6.30 4.37 -18.13
CA GLN A 245 -7.45 3.95 -18.93
C GLN A 245 -7.03 2.90 -19.96
N ILE A 246 -7.54 1.68 -19.84
CA ILE A 246 -7.38 0.59 -20.82
C ILE A 246 -8.76 0.29 -21.39
N ASN A 247 -8.93 0.39 -22.72
CA ASN A 247 -10.23 0.18 -23.37
C ASN A 247 -11.35 1.02 -22.73
N GLN A 248 -11.05 2.29 -22.39
CA GLN A 248 -11.97 3.22 -21.73
C GLN A 248 -12.44 2.78 -20.33
N LYS A 249 -11.75 1.81 -19.72
CA LYS A 249 -12.00 1.36 -18.34
C LYS A 249 -10.79 1.64 -17.44
N PRO A 250 -11.02 2.06 -16.20
CA PRO A 250 -9.95 2.29 -15.23
C PRO A 250 -9.27 0.98 -14.85
N ALA A 251 -7.96 0.94 -14.97
CA ALA A 251 -7.14 -0.24 -14.71
C ALA A 251 -5.80 0.12 -14.07
N VAL A 252 -5.17 -0.88 -13.45
CA VAL A 252 -3.80 -0.84 -12.98
C VAL A 252 -2.97 -1.90 -13.69
N VAL A 253 -1.70 -1.63 -13.93
CA VAL A 253 -0.76 -2.56 -14.57
C VAL A 253 0.37 -2.86 -13.59
N GLY A 254 0.66 -4.15 -13.39
CA GLY A 254 1.68 -4.61 -12.48
C GLY A 254 2.69 -5.54 -13.13
N VAL A 255 3.93 -5.45 -12.67
CA VAL A 255 5.01 -6.39 -13.02
C VAL A 255 5.13 -7.42 -11.92
N PHE A 256 5.03 -8.69 -12.28
CA PHE A 256 5.08 -9.83 -11.37
C PHE A 256 6.27 -10.72 -11.70
N ILE A 257 6.80 -11.40 -10.70
CA ILE A 257 7.84 -12.42 -10.84
C ILE A 257 7.40 -13.73 -10.16
N THR A 258 8.10 -14.81 -10.52
CA THR A 258 8.01 -16.09 -9.81
C THR A 258 8.53 -15.99 -8.38
N GLN A 259 8.25 -16.99 -7.55
CA GLN A 259 8.83 -17.10 -6.20
C GLN A 259 10.38 -17.06 -6.26
N THR A 260 11.04 -16.52 -5.22
CA THR A 260 12.50 -16.29 -5.20
C THR A 260 13.35 -17.55 -5.47
N ASN A 261 12.89 -18.72 -5.02
CA ASN A 261 13.60 -20.00 -5.17
C ASN A 261 13.06 -20.85 -6.34
N SER A 262 12.50 -20.21 -7.36
CA SER A 262 11.96 -20.87 -8.56
C SER A 262 12.73 -20.47 -9.82
N ILE A 263 12.42 -21.10 -10.96
CA ILE A 263 12.98 -20.69 -12.26
C ILE A 263 12.56 -19.24 -12.53
N PRO A 264 13.51 -18.31 -12.76
CA PRO A 264 13.18 -16.90 -12.93
C PRO A 264 12.29 -16.64 -14.14
N GLY A 265 11.11 -16.10 -13.85
CA GLY A 265 10.18 -15.59 -14.85
C GLY A 265 9.53 -14.30 -14.39
N SER A 266 9.18 -13.46 -15.35
CA SER A 266 8.44 -12.21 -15.14
C SER A 266 7.22 -12.13 -16.04
N ALA A 267 6.19 -11.44 -15.58
CA ALA A 267 4.95 -11.21 -16.30
C ALA A 267 4.43 -9.80 -16.06
N VAL A 268 3.71 -9.25 -17.03
CA VAL A 268 2.96 -8.00 -16.89
C VAL A 268 1.49 -8.33 -16.94
N CYS A 269 0.75 -8.04 -15.88
CA CYS A 269 -0.69 -8.23 -15.81
C CYS A 269 -1.38 -6.89 -15.55
N ALA A 270 -2.55 -6.71 -16.18
CA ALA A 270 -3.41 -5.58 -15.94
C ALA A 270 -4.68 -6.05 -15.21
N PHE A 271 -5.28 -5.20 -14.38
CA PHE A 271 -6.48 -5.49 -13.60
C PHE A 271 -7.44 -4.30 -13.71
N TYR A 272 -8.70 -4.53 -14.08
CA TYR A 272 -9.70 -3.46 -14.02
C TYR A 272 -10.06 -3.15 -12.56
N MET A 273 -10.30 -1.87 -12.28
CA MET A 273 -10.76 -1.46 -10.95
C MET A 273 -12.14 -2.04 -10.61
N ASP A 274 -12.99 -2.26 -11.63
CA ASP A 274 -14.31 -2.88 -11.46
C ASP A 274 -14.18 -4.33 -10.98
N ASP A 275 -13.27 -5.13 -11.57
CA ASP A 275 -13.03 -6.52 -11.18
C ASP A 275 -12.46 -6.61 -9.74
N ILE A 276 -11.66 -5.62 -9.33
CA ILE A 276 -11.17 -5.50 -7.95
C ILE A 276 -12.36 -5.30 -6.99
N GLU A 277 -13.28 -4.40 -7.34
CA GLU A 277 -14.47 -4.12 -6.53
C GLU A 277 -15.45 -5.29 -6.47
N GLU A 278 -15.61 -6.03 -7.57
CA GLU A 278 -16.42 -7.24 -7.62
C GLU A 278 -15.91 -8.29 -6.61
N VAL A 279 -14.60 -8.54 -6.57
CA VAL A 279 -14.02 -9.49 -5.60
C VAL A 279 -14.27 -9.08 -4.15
N PHE A 280 -14.17 -7.80 -3.82
CA PHE A 280 -14.50 -7.33 -2.46
C PHE A 280 -16.01 -7.40 -2.13
N SER A 281 -16.85 -7.57 -3.15
CA SER A 281 -18.29 -7.80 -3.02
C SER A 281 -18.63 -9.29 -2.96
N GLY A 282 -17.67 -10.17 -3.23
CA GLY A 282 -17.78 -11.64 -3.22
C GLY A 282 -17.70 -12.29 -1.84
N LYS A 283 -17.34 -13.57 -1.77
CA LYS A 283 -17.33 -14.32 -0.50
C LYS A 283 -16.07 -14.05 0.31
N PHE A 284 -16.21 -14.07 1.64
CA PHE A 284 -15.07 -14.05 2.56
C PHE A 284 -14.44 -15.44 2.65
N LYS A 285 -13.15 -15.50 2.99
CA LYS A 285 -12.42 -16.74 3.22
C LYS A 285 -12.31 -17.03 4.72
N GLU A 286 -12.68 -18.23 5.13
CA GLU A 286 -12.53 -18.70 6.51
C GLU A 286 -11.59 -19.90 6.63
N GLN A 287 -11.01 -20.02 7.82
CA GLN A 287 -10.38 -21.24 8.31
C GLN A 287 -11.05 -21.59 9.65
N ARG A 288 -11.89 -22.62 9.67
CA ARG A 288 -12.74 -22.95 10.83
C ARG A 288 -11.92 -23.36 12.05
N THR A 289 -10.86 -24.13 11.80
CA THR A 289 -9.85 -24.56 12.78
C THR A 289 -8.46 -24.42 12.16
N SER A 290 -7.41 -24.38 12.99
CA SER A 290 -6.01 -24.27 12.53
C SER A 290 -5.62 -25.34 11.50
N ASP A 291 -6.26 -26.50 11.57
CA ASP A 291 -5.92 -27.68 10.77
C ASP A 291 -6.90 -27.89 9.59
N SER A 292 -7.98 -27.10 9.53
CA SER A 292 -8.95 -27.16 8.43
C SER A 292 -8.45 -26.45 7.18
N SER A 293 -8.91 -26.92 6.03
CA SER A 293 -8.75 -26.21 4.76
C SER A 293 -9.49 -24.88 4.79
N TRP A 294 -8.98 -23.92 4.01
CA TRP A 294 -9.63 -22.64 3.82
C TRP A 294 -10.85 -22.79 2.91
N THR A 295 -12.00 -22.26 3.32
CA THR A 295 -13.27 -22.38 2.60
C THR A 295 -13.99 -21.04 2.51
N PRO A 296 -14.86 -20.83 1.50
CA PRO A 296 -15.71 -19.65 1.45
C PRO A 296 -16.71 -19.64 2.61
N VAL A 297 -16.91 -18.48 3.22
CA VAL A 297 -17.97 -18.24 4.21
C VAL A 297 -19.33 -18.23 3.48
N PRO A 298 -20.34 -18.99 3.96
CA PRO A 298 -21.70 -18.91 3.43
C PRO A 298 -22.32 -17.53 3.63
N ASP A 299 -23.07 -17.03 2.65
CA ASP A 299 -23.63 -15.67 2.69
C ASP A 299 -24.62 -15.48 3.85
N GLU A 300 -25.27 -16.54 4.32
CA GLU A 300 -26.18 -16.50 5.47
C GLU A 300 -25.47 -16.17 6.79
N GLN A 301 -24.15 -16.36 6.85
CA GLN A 301 -23.32 -16.07 8.03
C GLN A 301 -22.68 -14.68 7.97
N VAL A 302 -22.83 -13.96 6.85
CA VAL A 302 -22.28 -12.61 6.69
C VAL A 302 -23.24 -11.61 7.35
N PRO A 303 -22.80 -10.87 8.39
CA PRO A 303 -23.68 -9.94 9.11
C PRO A 303 -24.04 -8.70 8.28
N ARG A 304 -25.01 -7.93 8.76
CA ARG A 304 -25.43 -6.65 8.16
C ARG A 304 -25.12 -5.46 9.09
N PRO A 305 -24.71 -4.30 8.55
CA PRO A 305 -24.39 -4.03 7.15
C PRO A 305 -23.19 -4.87 6.69
N ARG A 306 -23.05 -5.08 5.37
CA ARG A 306 -22.01 -5.98 4.85
C ARG A 306 -20.62 -5.52 5.30
N PRO A 307 -19.81 -6.37 5.96
CA PRO A 307 -18.43 -6.06 6.33
C PRO A 307 -17.61 -5.48 5.18
N GLY A 308 -16.89 -4.38 5.44
CA GLY A 308 -16.09 -3.68 4.42
C GLY A 308 -16.84 -2.58 3.65
N SER A 309 -18.13 -2.38 3.91
CA SER A 309 -18.90 -1.26 3.33
C SER A 309 -18.56 0.06 4.04
N CYS A 310 -18.54 1.16 3.30
CA CYS A 310 -18.30 2.49 3.86
C CYS A 310 -19.59 3.04 4.50
N ALA A 311 -19.48 3.62 5.69
CA ALA A 311 -20.62 4.25 6.36
C ALA A 311 -21.23 5.34 5.47
N GLY A 312 -22.55 5.35 5.34
CA GLY A 312 -23.28 6.33 4.52
C GLY A 312 -23.30 5.99 3.03
N ASP A 313 -22.83 4.80 2.64
CA ASP A 313 -22.78 4.34 1.26
C ASP A 313 -23.26 2.89 1.11
N GLY A 314 -23.89 2.60 -0.03
CA GLY A 314 -24.35 1.26 -0.41
C GLY A 314 -25.08 0.49 0.72
N PRO A 315 -24.64 -0.73 1.08
CA PRO A 315 -25.26 -1.54 2.13
C PRO A 315 -25.20 -0.96 3.55
N ALA A 316 -24.45 0.13 3.76
CA ALA A 316 -24.25 0.80 5.05
C ALA A 316 -24.78 2.25 5.04
N VAL A 317 -25.70 2.58 4.13
CA VAL A 317 -26.28 3.93 3.97
C VAL A 317 -26.93 4.47 5.26
N ASP A 318 -27.51 3.59 6.08
CA ASP A 318 -28.19 3.97 7.34
C ASP A 318 -27.22 4.37 8.46
N PHE A 319 -25.90 4.16 8.29
CA PHE A 319 -24.89 4.45 9.29
C PHE A 319 -24.14 5.73 8.92
N THR A 320 -24.21 6.76 9.75
CA THR A 320 -23.49 8.03 9.51
C THR A 320 -21.98 7.94 9.80
N SER A 321 -21.55 6.94 10.57
CA SER A 321 -20.14 6.71 10.92
C SER A 321 -19.90 5.24 11.27
N SER A 322 -18.69 4.74 11.01
CA SER A 322 -18.29 3.36 11.33
C SER A 322 -18.29 3.04 12.83
N VAL A 323 -18.21 4.05 13.68
CA VAL A 323 -18.30 3.91 15.16
C VAL A 323 -19.67 3.35 15.58
N LEU A 324 -20.69 3.54 14.75
CA LEU A 324 -22.05 3.06 14.97
C LEU A 324 -22.29 1.65 14.42
N PHE A 325 -21.29 1.01 13.80
CA PHE A 325 -21.47 -0.34 13.28
C PHE A 325 -21.75 -1.35 14.41
N PRO A 326 -22.61 -2.36 14.16
CA PRO A 326 -22.88 -3.41 15.13
C PRO A 326 -21.61 -4.19 15.48
N ASP A 327 -21.48 -4.57 16.76
CA ASP A 327 -20.30 -5.32 17.23
C ASP A 327 -20.14 -6.66 16.49
N GLU A 328 -21.23 -7.33 16.11
CA GLU A 328 -21.20 -8.57 15.33
C GLU A 328 -20.49 -8.37 13.98
N MET A 329 -20.84 -7.29 13.26
CA MET A 329 -20.20 -6.93 12.00
C MET A 329 -18.71 -6.62 12.19
N LEU A 330 -18.37 -5.86 13.23
CA LEU A 330 -17.00 -5.51 13.56
C LEU A 330 -16.15 -6.73 13.96
N MET A 331 -16.73 -7.67 14.72
CA MET A 331 -16.07 -8.93 15.08
C MET A 331 -15.87 -9.83 13.86
N PHE A 332 -16.82 -9.83 12.93
CA PHE A 332 -16.71 -10.55 11.66
C PHE A 332 -15.55 -10.00 10.83
N ILE A 333 -15.53 -8.70 10.50
CA ILE A 333 -14.46 -8.16 9.64
C ILE A 333 -13.07 -8.29 10.28
N LYS A 334 -13.01 -8.22 11.62
CA LYS A 334 -11.77 -8.48 12.36
C LYS A 334 -11.23 -9.89 12.12
N SER A 335 -12.12 -10.87 11.99
CA SER A 335 -11.78 -12.29 11.90
C SER A 335 -11.60 -12.79 10.47
N TYR A 336 -12.24 -12.12 9.50
CA TYR A 336 -12.29 -12.50 8.09
C TYR A 336 -11.85 -11.36 7.14
N PRO A 337 -10.60 -10.89 7.22
CA PRO A 337 -10.11 -9.81 6.35
C PRO A 337 -9.78 -10.26 4.92
N LEU A 338 -9.73 -11.57 4.64
CA LEU A 338 -9.33 -12.14 3.34
C LEU A 338 -10.56 -12.53 2.51
N MET A 339 -10.61 -12.09 1.25
CA MET A 339 -11.62 -12.53 0.28
C MET A 339 -11.27 -13.92 -0.28
N ASP A 340 -12.30 -14.70 -0.61
CA ASP A 340 -12.12 -16.07 -1.13
C ASP A 340 -11.56 -16.08 -2.55
N GLU A 341 -12.09 -15.19 -3.39
CA GLU A 341 -11.72 -15.04 -4.79
C GLU A 341 -10.42 -14.25 -4.99
N ALA A 342 -9.76 -14.52 -6.12
CA ALA A 342 -8.62 -13.76 -6.58
C ALA A 342 -9.04 -12.84 -7.72
N VAL A 343 -8.55 -11.60 -7.72
CA VAL A 343 -8.81 -10.62 -8.78
C VAL A 343 -8.25 -11.14 -10.10
N PRO A 344 -9.08 -11.36 -11.12
CA PRO A 344 -8.61 -11.82 -12.42
C PRO A 344 -7.82 -10.72 -13.13
N SER A 345 -6.76 -11.10 -13.82
CA SER A 345 -6.13 -10.21 -14.79
C SER A 345 -7.03 -10.04 -16.02
N ILE A 346 -6.90 -8.91 -16.71
CA ILE A 346 -7.60 -8.65 -17.97
C ILE A 346 -7.30 -9.78 -18.96
N ASN A 347 -8.35 -10.37 -19.53
CA ASN A 347 -8.29 -11.56 -20.41
C ASN A 347 -7.77 -12.85 -19.75
N HIS A 348 -7.70 -12.90 -18.41
CA HIS A 348 -7.22 -14.04 -17.62
C HIS A 348 -5.80 -14.53 -18.00
N ARG A 349 -4.94 -13.62 -18.46
CA ARG A 349 -3.56 -13.92 -18.85
C ARG A 349 -2.66 -12.68 -18.76
N PRO A 350 -1.32 -12.83 -18.72
CA PRO A 350 -0.43 -11.69 -18.79
C PRO A 350 -0.44 -11.05 -20.17
N CYS A 351 -0.29 -9.73 -20.20
CA CYS A 351 -0.07 -8.94 -21.42
C CYS A 351 1.32 -9.21 -22.02
N PHE A 352 2.29 -9.55 -21.18
CA PHE A 352 3.66 -9.87 -21.57
C PHE A 352 4.25 -10.88 -20.59
N THR A 353 5.08 -11.79 -21.08
CA THR A 353 5.87 -12.70 -20.24
C THR A 353 7.32 -12.73 -20.72
N ARG A 354 8.25 -12.86 -19.77
CA ARG A 354 9.65 -13.12 -20.05
C ARG A 354 10.12 -14.22 -19.11
N THR A 355 10.42 -15.37 -19.67
CA THR A 355 11.06 -16.47 -18.96
C THR A 355 12.50 -16.57 -19.42
N SER A 356 13.38 -16.92 -18.50
CA SER A 356 14.77 -17.19 -18.84
C SER A 356 14.82 -18.53 -19.57
N SER A 357 14.72 -18.54 -20.91
CA SER A 357 15.17 -19.67 -21.70
C SER A 357 16.69 -19.65 -21.75
N ARG A 358 17.34 -20.79 -21.53
CA ARG A 358 18.77 -20.97 -21.79
C ARG A 358 19.14 -20.54 -23.21
#